data_AF-A0A7S3M746-F1
#
_entry.id   AF-A0A7S3M746-F1
#
_cell.length_a   1.000
_cell.length_b   1.000
_cell.length_c   1.000
_cell.angle_alpha   90.00
_cell.angle_beta   90.00
_cell.angle_gamma   90.00
#
_symmetry.space_group_name_H-M   'P 1'
#
loop_
_entity.id
_entity.type
_entity.pdbx_description
1 polymer ?
#
loop_
_entity_poly.entity_id
_entity_poly.type
_entity_poly.pdbx_seq_one_letter_code
_entity_poly.pdbx_strand_id
1 'polypeptide(L)'
;MASESSKRKRPRPAASDPPPVAESLGGLYDFLPPPDPERDAEAKVKAVKKERPKLPPEDRSKVVFLDVDGVLLAAGSVETIFIDGVALPIRERMTENDFGAAALESLRSILVRTGATLVLSSEWRRTASMRDAIGGVLRSRECPQLREFTPVLKPRPDLEKHDPAIVWCERRAREIGAWLKQHPEVTSYVALDDLDFNWADSVRAVGTPHMKPRSVLTNAQHCLTEVGAEEAVRILLNPPHLTEDEQAAAIAEAIRATNEGLMNGELR
;
A
#
# COMPACT_ATOMS: atom_id res chain seq x y z
N MET A 1 -24.46 -53.34 30.75
CA MET A 1 -25.82 -52.81 30.91
C MET A 1 -26.05 -51.84 29.77
N ALA A 2 -26.90 -52.23 28.81
CA ALA A 2 -27.29 -51.42 27.68
C ALA A 2 -28.54 -50.61 28.04
N SER A 3 -28.59 -49.33 27.64
CA SER A 3 -29.85 -48.58 27.60
C SER A 3 -29.86 -47.70 26.35
N GLU A 4 -30.56 -48.21 25.33
CA GLU A 4 -31.02 -47.48 24.16
C GLU A 4 -31.93 -46.32 24.58
N SER A 5 -31.70 -45.12 24.04
CA SER A 5 -32.66 -44.01 24.17
C SER A 5 -33.43 -43.83 22.86
N SER A 6 -34.75 -43.87 23.02
CA SER A 6 -35.78 -44.01 22.00
C SER A 6 -36.03 -42.71 21.22
N LYS A 7 -36.03 -42.81 19.88
CA LYS A 7 -36.41 -41.73 18.96
C LYS A 7 -37.93 -41.50 19.00
N ARG A 8 -38.37 -40.37 19.54
CA ARG A 8 -39.77 -39.91 19.45
C ARG A 8 -40.12 -39.49 18.02
N LYS A 9 -40.93 -40.29 17.32
CA LYS A 9 -41.62 -39.91 16.08
C LYS A 9 -42.75 -38.92 16.40
N ARG A 10 -42.73 -37.73 15.80
CA ARG A 10 -43.88 -36.81 15.81
C ARG A 10 -44.96 -37.28 14.82
N PRO A 11 -46.26 -37.13 15.13
CA PRO A 11 -47.34 -37.55 14.24
C PRO A 11 -47.42 -36.67 12.99
N ARG A 12 -47.71 -37.29 11.85
CA ARG A 12 -48.01 -36.62 10.57
C ARG A 12 -49.45 -36.11 10.62
N PRO A 13 -49.73 -34.81 10.40
CA PRO A 13 -51.09 -34.34 10.25
C PRO A 13 -51.70 -34.85 8.92
N ALA A 14 -53.01 -35.12 8.97
CA ALA A 14 -53.80 -35.66 7.86
C ALA A 14 -53.88 -34.68 6.68
N ALA A 15 -53.92 -35.25 5.47
CA ALA A 15 -54.07 -34.54 4.22
C ALA A 15 -55.45 -33.85 4.15
N SER A 16 -55.44 -32.52 4.10
CA SER A 16 -56.59 -31.72 3.64
C SER A 16 -56.43 -31.42 2.15
N ASP A 17 -57.55 -31.45 1.44
CA ASP A 17 -57.69 -31.29 -0.02
C ASP A 17 -56.96 -30.07 -0.60
N PRO A 18 -56.48 -30.15 -1.86
CA PRO A 18 -55.73 -29.07 -2.50
C PRO A 18 -56.65 -27.88 -2.83
N PRO A 19 -56.24 -26.62 -2.53
CA PRO A 19 -56.93 -25.44 -2.99
C PRO A 19 -56.76 -25.25 -4.51
N PRO A 20 -57.70 -24.53 -5.17
CA PRO A 20 -57.75 -24.39 -6.61
C PRO A 20 -56.53 -23.62 -7.14
N VAL A 21 -56.02 -24.14 -8.24
CA VAL A 21 -54.85 -23.68 -8.99
C VAL A 21 -55.10 -22.27 -9.52
N ALA A 22 -54.41 -21.28 -8.92
CA ALA A 22 -54.10 -20.03 -9.60
C ALA A 22 -52.58 -19.96 -9.73
N GLU A 23 -52.16 -19.98 -10.98
CA GLU A 23 -50.79 -19.99 -11.49
C GLU A 23 -49.93 -18.87 -10.90
N SER A 24 -48.91 -19.25 -10.15
CA SER A 24 -47.58 -18.63 -10.25
C SER A 24 -46.61 -19.62 -9.64
N LEU A 25 -45.81 -20.28 -10.47
CA LEU A 25 -44.64 -21.03 -10.02
C LEU A 25 -43.69 -20.00 -9.41
N GLY A 26 -43.79 -19.84 -8.09
CA GLY A 26 -43.13 -18.79 -7.32
C GLY A 26 -41.68 -18.62 -7.77
N GLY A 27 -41.43 -17.55 -8.51
CA GLY A 27 -40.09 -17.26 -9.00
C GLY A 27 -39.15 -17.09 -7.82
N LEU A 28 -37.86 -17.36 -8.01
CA LEU A 28 -36.81 -17.16 -7.00
C LEU A 28 -36.77 -15.72 -6.43
N TYR A 29 -37.58 -14.81 -6.96
CA TYR A 29 -37.63 -13.39 -6.61
C TYR A 29 -39.03 -12.92 -6.15
N ASP A 30 -40.01 -13.81 -5.97
CA ASP A 30 -41.37 -13.42 -5.57
C ASP A 30 -41.47 -12.92 -4.11
N PHE A 31 -40.41 -13.10 -3.31
CA PHE A 31 -40.29 -12.52 -1.97
C PHE A 31 -39.68 -11.10 -1.98
N LEU A 32 -39.21 -10.62 -3.13
CA LEU A 32 -38.68 -9.25 -3.21
C LEU A 32 -39.84 -8.25 -3.21
N PRO A 33 -39.70 -7.13 -2.49
CA PRO A 33 -40.68 -6.07 -2.56
C PRO A 33 -40.85 -5.59 -4.01
N PRO A 34 -42.06 -5.17 -4.41
CA PRO A 34 -42.28 -4.66 -5.76
C PRO A 34 -41.33 -3.47 -6.02
N PRO A 35 -40.84 -3.30 -7.25
CA PRO A 35 -39.92 -2.23 -7.60
C PRO A 35 -40.52 -0.87 -7.22
N ASP A 36 -39.77 -0.12 -6.42
CA ASP A 36 -40.13 1.21 -5.95
C ASP A 36 -39.41 2.22 -6.84
N PRO A 37 -40.10 2.85 -7.81
CA PRO A 37 -39.46 3.72 -8.78
C PRO A 37 -38.77 4.94 -8.17
N GLU A 38 -39.18 5.39 -6.98
CA GLU A 38 -38.54 6.49 -6.27
C GLU A 38 -37.22 6.02 -5.64
N ARG A 39 -37.24 4.88 -4.93
CA ARG A 39 -36.01 4.31 -4.34
C ARG A 39 -35.05 3.80 -5.41
N ASP A 40 -35.55 3.28 -6.52
CA ASP A 40 -34.76 2.86 -7.67
C ASP A 40 -34.15 4.07 -8.38
N ALA A 41 -34.86 5.21 -8.46
CA ALA A 41 -34.31 6.46 -8.97
C ALA A 41 -33.24 7.02 -8.03
N GLU A 42 -33.47 7.04 -6.72
CA GLU A 42 -32.47 7.45 -5.72
C GLU A 42 -31.25 6.53 -5.73
N ALA A 43 -31.45 5.21 -5.84
CA ALA A 43 -30.40 4.23 -5.95
C ALA A 43 -29.64 4.40 -7.26
N LYS A 44 -30.31 4.68 -8.38
CA LYS A 44 -29.67 5.03 -9.66
C LYS A 44 -28.89 6.32 -9.57
N VAL A 45 -29.39 7.36 -8.92
CA VAL A 45 -28.68 8.63 -8.69
C VAL A 45 -27.46 8.42 -7.80
N LYS A 46 -27.56 7.60 -6.74
CA LYS A 46 -26.42 7.18 -5.91
C LYS A 46 -25.45 6.26 -6.66
N ALA A 47 -25.95 5.48 -7.61
CA ALA A 47 -25.18 4.55 -8.45
C ALA A 47 -24.66 5.19 -9.74
N VAL A 48 -24.97 6.47 -10.02
CA VAL A 48 -24.17 7.28 -10.95
C VAL A 48 -22.81 7.37 -10.28
N LYS A 49 -21.95 6.41 -10.64
CA LYS A 49 -20.57 6.31 -10.22
C LYS A 49 -20.00 7.71 -10.29
N LYS A 50 -19.66 8.27 -9.13
CA LYS A 50 -18.93 9.53 -9.01
C LYS A 50 -17.77 9.42 -10.00
N GLU A 51 -17.87 10.13 -11.13
CA GLU A 51 -16.87 10.01 -12.19
C GLU A 51 -15.53 10.31 -11.55
N ARG A 52 -14.61 9.35 -11.62
CA ARG A 52 -13.29 9.52 -11.01
C ARG A 52 -12.61 10.68 -11.74
N PRO A 53 -11.98 11.61 -11.00
CA PRO A 53 -11.20 12.68 -11.64
C PRO A 53 -10.18 12.05 -12.58
N LYS A 54 -10.13 12.54 -13.83
CA LYS A 54 -9.13 12.08 -14.81
C LYS A 54 -7.73 12.41 -14.31
N LEU A 55 -6.78 11.51 -14.60
CA LEU A 55 -5.38 11.78 -14.30
C LEU A 55 -4.89 12.97 -15.15
N PRO A 56 -4.11 13.90 -14.57
CA PRO A 56 -3.42 14.92 -15.34
C PRO A 56 -2.34 14.28 -16.23
N PRO A 57 -1.80 15.03 -17.21
CA PRO A 57 -0.61 14.61 -17.94
C PRO A 57 0.56 14.30 -16.98
N GLU A 58 1.34 13.27 -17.30
CA GLU A 58 2.48 12.87 -16.48
C GLU A 58 3.56 13.97 -16.47
N ASP A 59 3.99 14.35 -15.27
CA ASP A 59 5.11 15.24 -15.02
C ASP A 59 6.32 14.43 -14.60
N ARG A 60 7.25 14.25 -15.54
CA ARG A 60 8.48 13.48 -15.34
C ARG A 60 9.46 14.13 -14.36
N SER A 61 9.27 15.39 -13.99
CA SER A 61 10.08 16.08 -12.98
C SER A 61 9.69 15.72 -11.54
N LYS A 62 8.53 15.05 -11.36
CA LYS A 62 7.98 14.66 -10.06
C LYS A 62 7.89 13.14 -9.94
N VAL A 63 8.41 12.59 -8.85
CA VAL A 63 8.46 11.14 -8.63
C VAL A 63 7.95 10.76 -7.24
N VAL A 64 7.11 9.73 -7.19
CA VAL A 64 6.78 9.00 -5.96
C VAL A 64 7.59 7.70 -5.96
N PHE A 65 8.49 7.56 -5.00
CA PHE A 65 9.11 6.28 -4.68
C PHE A 65 8.15 5.50 -3.78
N LEU A 66 7.67 4.37 -4.27
CA LEU A 66 6.59 3.62 -3.66
C LEU A 66 7.10 2.31 -3.05
N ASP A 67 7.00 2.14 -1.74
CA ASP A 67 6.94 0.80 -1.15
C ASP A 67 5.52 0.21 -1.27
N VAL A 68 5.39 -1.09 -1.10
CA VAL A 68 4.12 -1.83 -1.17
C VAL A 68 3.73 -2.33 0.20
N ASP A 69 4.61 -3.08 0.86
CA ASP A 69 4.39 -3.57 2.23
C ASP A 69 4.42 -2.38 3.19
N GLY A 70 3.45 -2.33 4.09
CA GLY A 70 3.23 -1.21 5.02
C GLY A 70 2.70 0.09 4.39
N VAL A 71 2.56 0.17 3.07
CA VAL A 71 2.11 1.39 2.35
C VAL A 71 0.79 1.16 1.62
N LEU A 72 0.68 0.12 0.81
CA LEU A 72 -0.57 -0.24 0.10
C LEU A 72 -1.17 -1.54 0.62
N LEU A 73 -0.34 -2.37 1.25
CA LEU A 73 -0.68 -3.64 1.82
C LEU A 73 -0.14 -3.68 3.25
N ALA A 74 -0.91 -4.15 4.23
CA ALA A 74 -0.42 -4.21 5.61
C ALA A 74 0.80 -5.16 5.70
N ALA A 75 1.84 -4.73 6.39
CA ALA A 75 3.07 -5.51 6.53
C ALA A 75 2.78 -6.89 7.14
N GLY A 76 3.39 -7.93 6.56
CA GLY A 76 3.17 -9.32 6.94
C GLY A 76 1.94 -9.98 6.29
N SER A 77 1.19 -9.28 5.44
CA SER A 77 0.03 -9.87 4.74
C SER A 77 0.42 -10.88 3.65
N VAL A 78 1.65 -10.77 3.12
CA VAL A 78 2.20 -11.75 2.19
C VAL A 78 3.02 -12.77 2.95
N GLU A 79 2.52 -14.00 3.04
CA GLU A 79 3.35 -15.11 3.51
C GLU A 79 4.42 -15.42 2.46
N THR A 80 5.69 -15.30 2.84
CA THR A 80 6.84 -15.63 1.99
C THR A 80 7.63 -16.80 2.58
N ILE A 81 8.01 -17.74 1.72
CA ILE A 81 9.01 -18.77 2.02
C ILE A 81 10.35 -18.38 1.44
N PHE A 82 11.43 -18.66 2.17
CA PHE A 82 12.79 -18.46 1.67
C PHE A 82 13.31 -19.80 1.14
N ILE A 83 13.51 -19.88 -0.17
CA ILE A 83 14.16 -21.02 -0.83
C ILE A 83 15.48 -20.52 -1.41
N ASP A 84 16.61 -21.07 -0.96
CA ASP A 84 17.96 -20.72 -1.42
C ASP A 84 18.28 -19.19 -1.35
N GLY A 85 17.77 -18.52 -0.31
CA GLY A 85 17.96 -17.07 -0.11
C GLY A 85 17.05 -16.19 -0.98
N VAL A 86 16.14 -16.79 -1.75
CA VAL A 86 15.11 -16.08 -2.51
C VAL A 86 13.79 -16.14 -1.76
N ALA A 87 13.22 -14.98 -1.43
CA ALA A 87 11.88 -14.89 -0.88
C ALA A 87 10.85 -15.12 -2.01
N LEU A 88 10.06 -16.18 -1.90
CA LEU A 88 8.96 -16.51 -2.80
C LEU A 88 7.63 -16.41 -2.05
N PRO A 89 6.63 -15.70 -2.60
CA PRO A 89 5.31 -15.66 -1.99
C PRO A 89 4.66 -17.05 -2.05
N ILE A 90 4.07 -17.50 -0.93
CA ILE A 90 3.33 -18.77 -0.86
C ILE A 90 2.07 -18.69 -1.72
N ARG A 91 1.42 -17.52 -1.72
CA ARG A 91 0.28 -17.25 -2.60
C ARG A 91 0.76 -16.78 -3.95
N GLU A 92 0.51 -17.61 -4.96
CA GLU A 92 0.92 -17.35 -6.35
C GLU A 92 0.14 -16.20 -7.01
N ARG A 93 -1.04 -15.84 -6.46
CA ARG A 93 -1.88 -14.76 -7.00
C ARG A 93 -2.38 -13.82 -5.90
N MET A 94 -1.94 -12.57 -5.97
CA MET A 94 -2.53 -11.44 -5.27
C MET A 94 -3.68 -10.89 -6.11
N THR A 95 -4.75 -10.48 -5.44
CA THR A 95 -5.92 -9.82 -6.03
C THR A 95 -6.03 -8.40 -5.49
N GLU A 96 -6.84 -7.58 -6.15
CA GLU A 96 -7.09 -6.21 -5.71
C GLU A 96 -7.64 -6.11 -4.28
N ASN A 97 -8.40 -7.13 -3.84
CA ASN A 97 -9.01 -7.16 -2.51
C ASN A 97 -7.99 -7.36 -1.39
N ASP A 98 -6.77 -7.80 -1.72
CA ASP A 98 -5.70 -7.95 -0.73
C ASP A 98 -5.14 -6.57 -0.33
N PHE A 99 -5.26 -5.56 -1.19
CA PHE A 99 -4.71 -4.22 -0.97
C PHE A 99 -5.70 -3.31 -0.22
N GLY A 100 -5.14 -2.40 0.59
CA GLY A 100 -5.92 -1.39 1.29
C GLY A 100 -6.63 -0.46 0.31
N ALA A 101 -7.95 -0.60 0.16
CA ALA A 101 -8.73 0.23 -0.77
C ALA A 101 -8.58 1.74 -0.49
N ALA A 102 -8.50 2.14 0.78
CA ALA A 102 -8.26 3.51 1.19
C ALA A 102 -6.85 4.00 0.85
N ALA A 103 -5.83 3.12 0.99
CA ALA A 103 -4.46 3.43 0.64
C ALA A 103 -4.29 3.62 -0.88
N LEU A 104 -4.94 2.78 -1.68
CA LEU A 104 -4.96 2.93 -3.14
C LEU A 104 -5.66 4.23 -3.58
N GLU A 105 -6.75 4.61 -2.93
CA GLU A 105 -7.42 5.89 -3.23
C GLU A 105 -6.55 7.09 -2.81
N SER A 106 -5.88 6.98 -1.66
CA SER A 106 -4.92 7.99 -1.19
C SER A 106 -3.75 8.15 -2.17
N LEU A 107 -3.19 7.04 -2.65
CA LEU A 107 -2.15 7.05 -3.68
C LEU A 107 -2.66 7.73 -4.96
N ARG A 108 -3.86 7.35 -5.43
CA ARG A 108 -4.47 7.97 -6.61
C ARG A 108 -4.67 9.47 -6.45
N SER A 109 -5.09 9.92 -5.27
CA SER A 109 -5.25 11.34 -4.94
C SER A 109 -3.95 12.12 -5.12
N ILE A 110 -2.80 11.56 -4.66
CA ILE A 110 -1.47 12.15 -4.87
C ILE A 110 -1.21 12.34 -6.37
N LEU A 111 -1.42 11.30 -7.16
CA LEU A 111 -1.13 11.30 -8.60
C LEU A 111 -2.03 12.26 -9.38
N VAL A 112 -3.32 12.33 -9.05
CA VAL A 112 -4.26 13.27 -9.65
C VAL A 112 -3.86 14.73 -9.40
N ARG A 113 -3.38 15.03 -8.20
CA ARG A 113 -3.06 16.41 -7.79
C ARG A 113 -1.69 16.86 -8.24
N THR A 114 -0.77 15.95 -8.52
CA THR A 114 0.64 16.27 -8.77
C THR A 114 1.10 15.95 -10.18
N GLY A 115 0.43 15.01 -10.87
CA GLY A 115 0.94 14.42 -12.11
C GLY A 115 2.22 13.62 -11.94
N ALA A 116 2.62 13.30 -10.70
CA ALA A 116 3.87 12.58 -10.45
C ALA A 116 3.87 11.19 -11.07
N THR A 117 5.05 10.72 -11.44
CA THR A 117 5.27 9.34 -11.92
C THR A 117 5.63 8.40 -10.77
N LEU A 118 5.36 7.10 -10.91
CA LEU A 118 5.66 6.10 -9.90
C LEU A 118 6.95 5.35 -10.20
N VAL A 119 7.84 5.26 -9.21
CA VAL A 119 9.02 4.40 -9.23
C VAL A 119 8.89 3.40 -8.07
N LEU A 120 8.98 2.11 -8.37
CA LEU A 120 8.86 1.10 -7.33
C LEU A 120 10.16 1.03 -6.52
N SER A 121 10.05 1.35 -5.23
CA SER A 121 11.11 1.20 -4.24
C SER A 121 10.63 0.23 -3.17
N SER A 122 10.47 -1.03 -3.56
CA SER A 122 9.93 -2.10 -2.72
C SER A 122 10.64 -3.41 -3.01
N GLU A 123 10.77 -4.33 -2.05
CA GLU A 123 11.32 -5.67 -2.33
C GLU A 123 10.51 -6.44 -3.39
N TRP A 124 9.26 -6.05 -3.61
CA TRP A 124 8.40 -6.53 -4.71
C TRP A 124 9.05 -6.36 -6.09
N ARG A 125 10.01 -5.43 -6.26
CA ARG A 125 10.73 -5.23 -7.53
C ARG A 125 11.61 -6.42 -7.95
N ARG A 126 11.94 -7.33 -7.02
CA ARG A 126 12.89 -8.43 -7.24
C ARG A 126 12.31 -9.57 -8.08
N THR A 127 11.00 -9.79 -8.02
CA THR A 127 10.36 -10.92 -8.69
C THR A 127 9.33 -10.41 -9.71
N ALA A 128 9.29 -11.05 -10.89
CA ALA A 128 8.38 -10.63 -11.95
C ALA A 128 6.91 -10.74 -11.53
N SER A 129 6.55 -11.83 -10.83
CA SER A 129 5.19 -12.06 -10.33
C SER A 129 4.69 -10.96 -9.40
N MET A 130 5.53 -10.48 -8.47
CA MET A 130 5.15 -9.38 -7.57
C MET A 130 5.04 -8.05 -8.32
N ARG A 131 5.93 -7.78 -9.29
CA ARG A 131 5.82 -6.60 -10.18
C ARG A 131 4.52 -6.62 -10.99
N ASP A 132 4.17 -7.77 -11.54
CA ASP A 132 2.96 -7.94 -12.34
C ASP A 132 1.70 -7.79 -11.47
N ALA A 133 1.74 -8.29 -10.23
CA ALA A 133 0.66 -8.14 -9.26
C ALA A 133 0.37 -6.67 -8.94
N ILE A 134 1.39 -5.91 -8.51
CA ILE A 134 1.19 -4.48 -8.21
C ILE A 134 0.79 -3.71 -9.48
N GLY A 135 1.37 -4.03 -10.64
CA GLY A 135 0.97 -3.42 -11.91
C GLY A 135 -0.50 -3.68 -12.26
N GLY A 136 -1.00 -4.90 -12.03
CA GLY A 136 -2.40 -5.26 -12.23
C GLY A 136 -3.34 -4.45 -11.35
N VAL A 137 -2.99 -4.26 -10.08
CA VAL A 137 -3.77 -3.48 -9.11
C VAL A 137 -3.78 -1.99 -9.48
N LEU A 138 -2.63 -1.44 -9.88
CA LEU A 138 -2.57 -0.05 -10.36
C LEU A 138 -3.46 0.15 -11.59
N ARG A 139 -3.48 -0.81 -12.53
CA ARG A 139 -4.36 -0.75 -13.72
C ARG A 139 -5.84 -0.80 -13.34
N SER A 140 -6.24 -1.72 -12.46
CA SER A 140 -7.66 -1.84 -12.07
C SER A 140 -8.17 -0.60 -11.31
N ARG A 141 -7.25 0.15 -10.69
CA ARG A 141 -7.53 1.42 -10.00
C ARG A 141 -7.35 2.66 -10.85
N GLU A 142 -7.12 2.51 -12.16
CA GLU A 142 -6.87 3.63 -13.08
C GLU A 142 -5.74 4.54 -12.59
N CYS A 143 -4.69 3.94 -12.01
CA CYS A 143 -3.46 4.63 -11.65
C CYS A 143 -2.43 4.50 -12.79
N PRO A 144 -1.53 5.49 -12.94
CA PRO A 144 -0.35 5.36 -13.79
C PRO A 144 0.41 4.06 -13.50
N GLN A 145 1.03 3.50 -14.54
CA GLN A 145 1.89 2.34 -14.38
C GLN A 145 3.24 2.74 -13.79
N LEU A 146 3.93 1.76 -13.21
CA LEU A 146 5.29 1.95 -12.72
C LEU A 146 6.19 2.35 -13.91
N ARG A 147 6.85 3.50 -13.78
CA ARG A 147 7.82 3.97 -14.76
C ARG A 147 9.03 3.05 -14.75
N GLU A 148 9.62 2.88 -13.57
CA GLU A 148 10.88 2.17 -13.35
C GLU A 148 10.93 1.59 -11.92
N PHE A 149 12.07 0.99 -11.57
CA PHE A 149 12.34 0.39 -10.26
C PHE A 149 13.70 0.88 -9.76
N THR A 150 13.84 1.10 -8.45
CA THR A 150 15.16 1.43 -7.89
C THR A 150 16.12 0.25 -8.04
N PRO A 151 17.44 0.50 -8.21
CA PRO A 151 18.41 -0.58 -8.27
C PRO A 151 18.40 -1.39 -6.97
N VAL A 152 18.89 -2.63 -7.05
CA VAL A 152 19.10 -3.49 -5.89
C VAL A 152 20.54 -3.34 -5.44
N LEU A 153 20.75 -2.75 -4.27
CA LEU A 153 22.09 -2.60 -3.69
C LEU A 153 22.31 -3.59 -2.55
N LYS A 154 23.57 -3.96 -2.32
CA LYS A 154 23.94 -4.72 -1.13
C LYS A 154 24.00 -3.80 0.10
N PRO A 155 23.75 -4.32 1.30
CA PRO A 155 24.10 -3.64 2.55
C PRO A 155 25.55 -3.17 2.52
N ARG A 156 25.86 -2.06 3.18
CA ARG A 156 27.25 -1.64 3.31
C ARG A 156 27.98 -2.51 4.33
N PRO A 157 29.22 -2.97 4.04
CA PRO A 157 29.96 -3.81 4.96
C PRO A 157 30.23 -3.15 6.33
N ASP A 158 30.42 -1.83 6.38
CA ASP A 158 30.64 -1.09 7.62
C ASP A 158 29.41 -1.05 8.54
N LEU A 159 28.22 -1.34 8.00
CA LEU A 159 26.97 -1.37 8.76
C LEU A 159 26.53 -2.77 9.18
N GLU A 160 27.27 -3.84 8.86
CA GLU A 160 26.88 -5.22 9.17
C GLU A 160 26.61 -5.50 10.66
N LYS A 161 27.20 -4.69 11.56
CA LYS A 161 27.01 -4.80 13.02
C LYS A 161 25.91 -3.90 13.58
N HIS A 162 25.29 -3.06 12.74
CA HIS A 162 24.20 -2.19 13.16
C HIS A 162 22.90 -2.99 13.23
N ASP A 163 21.87 -2.37 13.81
CA ASP A 163 20.53 -2.92 13.81
C ASP A 163 20.04 -3.18 12.37
N PRO A 164 19.46 -4.36 12.07
CA PRO A 164 18.96 -4.67 10.74
C PRO A 164 18.00 -3.63 10.16
N ALA A 165 17.18 -2.97 10.99
CA ALA A 165 16.26 -1.94 10.55
C ALA A 165 17.01 -0.71 10.01
N ILE A 166 18.08 -0.29 10.70
CA ILE A 166 18.96 0.81 10.26
C ILE A 166 19.62 0.44 8.93
N VAL A 167 20.18 -0.77 8.84
CA VAL A 167 20.83 -1.27 7.61
C VAL A 167 19.86 -1.28 6.44
N TRP A 168 18.59 -1.65 6.69
CA TRP A 168 17.55 -1.70 5.67
C TRP A 168 17.12 -0.31 5.19
N CYS A 169 16.88 0.63 6.12
CA CYS A 169 16.56 2.02 5.81
C CYS A 169 17.68 2.69 5.00
N GLU A 170 18.93 2.49 5.42
CA GLU A 170 20.10 3.02 4.75
C GLU A 170 20.23 2.48 3.31
N ARG A 171 20.02 1.17 3.13
CA ARG A 171 20.06 0.55 1.81
C ARG A 171 19.00 1.16 0.90
N ARG A 172 17.75 1.29 1.38
CA ARG A 172 16.64 1.90 0.62
C ARG A 172 16.97 3.34 0.20
N ALA A 173 17.52 4.14 1.10
CA ALA A 173 17.96 5.51 0.82
C ALA A 173 19.03 5.57 -0.29
N ARG A 174 20.02 4.68 -0.26
CA ARG A 174 21.05 4.58 -1.31
C ARG A 174 20.49 4.17 -2.66
N GLU A 175 19.54 3.24 -2.68
CA GLU A 175 18.90 2.79 -3.92
C GLU A 175 18.13 3.92 -4.59
N ILE A 176 17.35 4.68 -3.81
CA ILE A 176 16.68 5.90 -4.27
C ILE A 176 17.70 6.92 -4.77
N GLY A 177 18.76 7.19 -4.00
CA GLY A 177 19.82 8.10 -4.40
C GLY A 177 20.55 7.69 -5.69
N ALA A 178 20.78 6.39 -5.89
CA ALA A 178 21.41 5.85 -7.10
C ALA A 178 20.49 6.00 -8.32
N TRP A 179 19.18 5.81 -8.15
CA TRP A 179 18.20 6.08 -9.20
C TRP A 179 18.17 7.58 -9.51
N LEU A 180 18.04 8.47 -8.52
CA LEU A 180 18.00 9.93 -8.74
C LEU A 180 19.22 10.47 -9.51
N LYS A 181 20.41 9.90 -9.31
CA LYS A 181 21.62 10.28 -10.08
C LYS A 181 21.52 10.01 -11.58
N GLN A 182 20.70 9.04 -11.98
CA GLN A 182 20.45 8.68 -13.37
C GLN A 182 19.30 9.48 -13.99
N HIS A 183 18.55 10.22 -13.16
CA HIS A 183 17.36 10.98 -13.54
C HIS A 183 17.47 12.46 -13.14
N PRO A 184 18.41 13.21 -13.74
CA PRO A 184 18.62 14.62 -13.42
C PRO A 184 17.42 15.51 -13.77
N GLU A 185 16.46 15.03 -14.58
CA GLU A 185 15.20 15.72 -14.86
C GLU A 185 14.26 15.80 -13.64
N VAL A 186 14.49 14.99 -12.60
CA VAL A 186 13.64 14.93 -11.40
C VAL A 186 14.04 16.02 -10.43
N THR A 187 13.17 17.02 -10.28
CA THR A 187 13.38 18.16 -9.38
C THR A 187 12.64 18.02 -8.06
N SER A 188 11.62 17.16 -8.00
CA SER A 188 10.82 16.91 -6.80
C SER A 188 10.50 15.43 -6.64
N TYR A 189 10.56 14.94 -5.41
CA TYR A 189 10.21 13.56 -5.12
C TYR A 189 9.73 13.39 -3.69
N VAL A 190 9.00 12.29 -3.46
CA VAL A 190 8.63 11.81 -2.13
C VAL A 190 8.79 10.29 -2.06
N ALA A 191 9.27 9.78 -0.93
CA ALA A 191 9.24 8.35 -0.62
C ALA A 191 8.05 8.04 0.28
N LEU A 192 7.21 7.09 -0.12
CA LEU A 192 6.12 6.54 0.68
C LEU A 192 6.55 5.17 1.17
N ASP A 193 6.76 5.04 2.48
CA ASP A 193 7.47 3.91 3.06
C ASP A 193 7.07 3.73 4.52
N ASP A 194 7.04 2.49 5.02
CA ASP A 194 6.84 2.21 6.45
C ASP A 194 8.17 2.20 7.24
N LEU A 195 9.28 2.39 6.55
CA LEU A 195 10.61 2.59 7.11
C LEU A 195 10.83 4.03 7.59
N ASP A 196 11.33 4.21 8.81
CA ASP A 196 11.73 5.54 9.28
C ASP A 196 13.08 5.96 8.71
N PHE A 197 13.04 6.83 7.69
CA PHE A 197 14.23 7.38 7.07
C PHE A 197 15.11 8.24 8.01
N ASN A 198 14.64 8.59 9.22
CA ASN A 198 15.55 9.12 10.25
C ASN A 198 16.72 8.17 10.52
N TRP A 199 16.48 6.86 10.50
CA TRP A 199 17.54 5.86 10.70
C TRP A 199 18.50 5.78 9.52
N ALA A 200 18.02 6.03 8.29
CA ALA A 200 18.90 6.13 7.14
C ALA A 200 19.79 7.38 7.23
N ASP A 201 19.22 8.50 7.68
CA ASP A 201 19.90 9.77 7.76
C ASP A 201 20.93 9.83 8.90
N SER A 202 20.74 9.05 9.97
CA SER A 202 21.69 8.96 11.09
C SER A 202 23.01 8.27 10.72
N VAL A 203 22.98 7.35 9.74
CA VAL A 203 24.18 6.68 9.22
C VAL A 203 24.50 7.09 7.78
N ARG A 204 23.95 8.23 7.31
CA ARG A 204 23.99 8.64 5.90
C ARG A 204 25.40 8.67 5.32
N ALA A 205 25.57 8.10 4.13
CA ALA A 205 26.81 8.20 3.36
C ALA A 205 26.90 9.54 2.60
N VAL A 206 28.12 10.05 2.43
CA VAL A 206 28.33 11.27 1.63
C VAL A 206 27.83 11.05 0.20
N GLY A 207 27.08 12.03 -0.32
CA GLY A 207 26.54 11.97 -1.68
C GLY A 207 25.28 11.09 -1.84
N THR A 208 24.64 10.68 -0.74
CA THR A 208 23.25 10.19 -0.74
C THR A 208 22.29 11.31 -0.36
N PRO A 209 21.05 11.30 -0.89
CA PRO A 209 20.04 12.30 -0.54
C PRO A 209 19.71 12.26 0.95
N HIS A 210 19.33 13.42 1.48
CA HIS A 210 18.72 13.54 2.81
C HIS A 210 17.25 13.11 2.68
N MET A 211 16.90 11.97 3.27
CA MET A 211 15.66 11.27 2.94
C MET A 211 14.47 11.74 3.77
N LYS A 212 14.65 11.92 5.08
CA LYS A 212 13.56 12.24 6.01
C LYS A 212 12.67 13.39 5.56
N PRO A 213 13.21 14.55 5.13
CA PRO A 213 12.38 15.69 4.73
C PRO A 213 11.49 15.40 3.50
N ARG A 214 11.87 14.40 2.71
CA ARG A 214 11.22 14.01 1.44
C ARG A 214 10.59 12.62 1.56
N SER A 215 10.17 12.25 2.76
CA SER A 215 9.55 10.96 3.02
C SER A 215 8.27 11.11 3.84
N VAL A 216 7.33 10.22 3.61
CA VAL A 216 6.13 10.04 4.43
C VAL A 216 6.20 8.67 5.05
N LEU A 217 6.44 8.64 6.36
CA LEU A 217 6.41 7.42 7.16
C LEU A 217 4.96 6.95 7.30
N THR A 218 4.65 5.79 6.74
CA THR A 218 3.35 5.14 6.92
C THR A 218 3.36 4.23 8.14
N ASN A 219 2.17 3.90 8.65
CA ASN A 219 2.04 2.86 9.66
C ASN A 219 1.91 1.51 8.95
N ALA A 220 2.79 0.56 9.29
CA ALA A 220 2.84 -0.74 8.65
C ALA A 220 1.51 -1.52 8.65
N GLN A 221 0.61 -1.27 9.60
CA GLN A 221 -0.70 -1.93 9.70
C GLN A 221 -1.84 -1.10 9.10
N HIS A 222 -1.73 0.23 9.13
CA HIS A 222 -2.76 1.14 8.64
C HIS A 222 -2.50 1.68 7.24
N CYS A 223 -1.34 1.37 6.66
CA CYS A 223 -0.96 1.74 5.29
C CYS A 223 -0.95 3.27 5.09
N LEU A 224 -0.92 3.70 3.82
CA LEU A 224 -1.05 5.09 3.43
C LEU A 224 -2.45 5.62 3.78
N THR A 225 -2.48 6.69 4.58
CA THR A 225 -3.70 7.39 4.96
C THR A 225 -3.90 8.66 4.13
N GLU A 226 -5.08 9.27 4.21
CA GLU A 226 -5.36 10.56 3.59
C GLU A 226 -4.40 11.65 4.09
N VAL A 227 -4.09 11.67 5.40
CA VAL A 227 -3.12 12.62 5.99
C VAL A 227 -1.73 12.42 5.38
N GLY A 228 -1.29 11.16 5.21
CA GLY A 228 -0.03 10.86 4.54
C GLY A 228 -0.03 11.28 3.07
N ALA A 229 -1.15 11.15 2.38
CA ALA A 229 -1.29 11.61 1.01
C ALA A 229 -1.24 13.14 0.88
N GLU A 230 -1.88 13.88 1.79
CA GLU A 230 -1.78 15.34 1.83
C GLU A 230 -0.33 15.79 2.04
N GLU A 231 0.39 15.14 2.94
CA GLU A 231 1.80 15.43 3.18
C GLU A 231 2.67 15.12 1.96
N ALA A 232 2.41 14.00 1.28
CA ALA A 232 3.11 13.65 0.05
C ALA A 232 2.88 14.68 -1.06
N VAL A 233 1.65 15.17 -1.22
CA VAL A 233 1.33 16.25 -2.17
C VAL A 233 2.05 17.54 -1.78
N ARG A 234 2.09 17.89 -0.49
CA ARG A 234 2.80 19.06 0.00
C ARG A 234 4.29 19.00 -0.36
N ILE A 235 4.94 17.85 -0.12
CA ILE A 235 6.36 17.62 -0.46
C ILE A 235 6.57 17.71 -1.98
N LEU A 236 5.70 17.10 -2.79
CA LEU A 236 5.88 17.08 -4.25
C LEU A 236 5.71 18.47 -4.89
N LEU A 237 4.75 19.26 -4.41
CA LEU A 237 4.47 20.59 -4.94
C LEU A 237 5.39 21.67 -4.37
N ASN A 238 5.84 21.50 -3.13
CA ASN A 238 6.73 22.42 -2.42
C ASN A 238 7.89 21.64 -1.78
N PRO A 239 8.84 21.14 -2.61
CA PRO A 239 9.92 20.31 -2.11
C PRO A 239 10.75 21.05 -1.06
N PRO A 240 11.14 20.38 0.03
CA PRO A 240 11.93 21.02 1.08
C PRO A 240 13.31 21.38 0.55
N HIS A 241 13.69 22.64 0.75
CA HIS A 241 15.01 23.18 0.45
C HIS A 241 15.71 23.51 1.77
N LEU A 242 16.50 22.57 2.27
CA LEU A 242 17.27 22.75 3.48
C LEU A 242 18.63 23.36 3.14
N THR A 243 19.00 24.42 3.85
CA THR A 243 20.36 24.96 3.87
C THR A 243 21.35 23.93 4.42
N GLU A 244 22.65 24.12 4.20
CA GLU A 244 23.68 23.20 4.71
C GLU A 244 23.62 23.08 6.24
N ASP A 245 23.38 24.20 6.94
CA ASP A 245 23.24 24.23 8.40
C ASP A 245 22.01 23.47 8.88
N GLU A 246 20.86 23.65 8.21
CA GLU A 246 19.63 22.90 8.54
C GLU A 246 19.78 21.41 8.25
N GLN A 247 20.47 21.04 7.17
CA GLN A 247 20.79 19.65 6.88
C GLN A 247 21.68 19.08 7.99
N ALA A 248 22.76 19.77 8.37
CA ALA A 248 23.65 19.35 9.44
C ALA A 248 22.92 19.18 10.78
N ALA A 249 22.05 20.13 11.13
CA ALA A 249 21.25 20.08 12.36
C ALA A 249 20.27 18.88 12.35
N ALA A 250 19.59 18.64 11.23
CA ALA A 250 18.67 17.52 11.08
C ALA A 250 19.40 16.16 11.14
N ILE A 251 20.60 16.05 10.56
CA ILE A 251 21.44 14.85 10.66
C ILE A 251 21.87 14.62 12.11
N ALA A 252 22.31 15.68 12.81
CA ALA A 252 22.69 15.58 14.22
C ALA A 252 21.52 15.12 15.10
N GLU A 253 20.30 15.60 14.81
CA GLU A 253 19.08 15.14 15.47
C GLU A 253 18.77 13.68 15.14
N ALA A 254 18.85 13.28 13.87
CA ALA A 254 18.64 11.90 13.47
C ALA A 254 19.60 10.94 14.19
N ILE A 255 20.87 11.32 14.34
CA ILE A 255 21.88 10.58 15.11
C ILE A 255 21.46 10.46 16.58
N ARG A 256 21.06 11.56 17.21
CA ARG A 256 20.61 11.57 18.61
C ARG A 256 19.40 10.67 18.81
N ALA A 257 18.33 10.87 18.04
CA ALA A 257 17.11 10.09 18.13
C ALA A 257 17.34 8.59 17.87
N THR A 258 18.20 8.24 16.90
CA THR A 258 18.55 6.83 16.64
C THR A 258 19.26 6.19 17.83
N ASN A 259 20.21 6.91 18.44
CA ASN A 259 20.93 6.40 19.62
C ASN A 259 19.99 6.23 20.83
N GLU A 260 19.06 7.16 21.04
CA GLU A 260 18.04 7.06 22.10
C GLU A 260 17.13 5.84 21.88
N GLY A 261 16.63 5.65 20.66
CA GLY A 261 15.80 4.47 20.31
C GLY A 261 16.54 3.14 20.50
N LEU A 262 17.84 3.09 20.18
CA LEU A 262 18.69 1.92 20.44
C LEU A 262 18.85 1.64 21.94
N MET A 263 19.00 2.68 22.77
CA MET A 263 19.13 2.53 24.22
C MET A 263 17.81 2.10 24.88
N ASN A 264 16.68 2.59 24.39
CA ASN A 264 15.36 2.25 24.91
C ASN A 264 14.86 0.87 24.44
N GLY A 265 15.53 0.26 23.46
CA GLY A 265 15.09 -1.01 22.86
C GLY A 265 13.87 -0.87 21.96
N GLU A 266 13.55 0.34 21.51
CA GLU A 266 12.42 0.64 20.61
C GLU A 266 12.64 0.13 19.19
N LEU A 267 13.87 -0.30 18.88
CA LEU A 267 14.28 -0.87 17.59
C LEU A 267 14.26 -2.41 17.58
N ARG A 268 13.95 -3.07 18.71
CA ARG A 268 13.97 -4.54 18.85
C ARG A 268 12.59 -5.17 18.80
#